data_AF-A0AB37SRK5-F1
#
_entry.id   AF-A0AB37SRK5-F1
#
_cell.length_a   1.000
_cell.length_b   1.000
_cell.length_c   1.000
_cell.angle_alpha   90.00
_cell.angle_beta   90.00
_cell.angle_gamma   90.00
#
_symmetry.space_group_name_H-M   'P 1'
#
loop_
_entity.id
_entity.type
_entity.pdbx_description
1 polymer ?
#
loop_
_entity_poly.entity_id
_entity_poly.type
_entity_poly.pdbx_seq_one_letter_code
_entity_poly.pdbx_strand_id
1 'polypeptide(L)'
;MKTKLLLFSLVGALFAVSACSSGPPPAGPATVTVTPPSPSSPSPAGPDPKAVAWLDGVCGAVYGYLKAHDEYSRKQKPGIEVTRGALKEELGIRAGFAGEVVDDLAALPPSPIPGGDAVKKSLVDRYAAARDAAAAGKQRLEKSGNEAAMDAAIAAMDATQKPVTDTPDLLPALKIETPGLMAVAAEAKSCASPH
;
A
#
# COMPACT_ATOMS: atom_id res chain seq x y z
N MET A 1 -39.37 -2.02 -10.59
CA MET A 1 -39.52 -3.46 -10.26
C MET A 1 -39.01 -3.70 -8.84
N LYS A 2 -39.40 -4.81 -8.19
CA LYS A 2 -39.24 -5.02 -6.73
C LYS A 2 -37.80 -5.37 -6.32
N THR A 3 -37.19 -4.55 -5.47
CA THR A 3 -35.98 -4.90 -4.72
C THR A 3 -36.39 -5.46 -3.36
N LYS A 4 -36.11 -6.75 -3.09
CA LYS A 4 -36.38 -7.37 -1.79
C LYS A 4 -35.21 -7.10 -0.84
N LEU A 5 -35.44 -6.38 0.26
CA LEU A 5 -34.53 -6.45 1.41
C LEU A 5 -34.69 -7.81 2.10
N LEU A 6 -33.56 -8.43 2.48
CA LEU A 6 -33.52 -9.54 3.43
C LEU A 6 -32.62 -9.14 4.60
N LEU A 7 -33.26 -8.70 5.68
CA LEU A 7 -32.65 -8.55 6.99
C LEU A 7 -32.61 -9.93 7.66
N PHE A 8 -31.40 -10.44 7.91
CA PHE A 8 -31.21 -11.61 8.78
C PHE A 8 -30.80 -11.16 10.18
N SER A 9 -31.75 -11.20 11.11
CA SER A 9 -31.47 -11.06 12.54
C SER A 9 -30.79 -12.32 13.07
N LEU A 10 -29.64 -12.19 13.73
CA LEU A 10 -29.02 -13.27 14.49
C LEU A 10 -29.18 -12.99 15.99
N VAL A 11 -30.04 -13.76 16.65
CA VAL A 11 -30.28 -13.67 18.10
C VAL A 11 -29.92 -14.99 18.76
N GLY A 12 -28.93 -14.93 19.67
CA GLY A 12 -29.15 -15.44 21.03
C GLY A 12 -28.72 -16.86 21.40
N ALA A 13 -28.12 -16.91 22.59
CA ALA A 13 -28.14 -17.98 23.60
C ALA A 13 -27.10 -19.12 23.53
N LEU A 14 -26.29 -19.16 24.59
CA LEU A 14 -25.52 -20.31 25.04
C LEU A 14 -26.46 -21.42 25.52
N PHE A 15 -26.05 -22.69 25.38
CA PHE A 15 -26.30 -23.71 26.41
C PHE A 15 -25.08 -24.61 26.58
N ALA A 16 -24.62 -24.74 27.84
CA ALA A 16 -23.58 -25.68 28.23
C ALA A 16 -24.19 -27.07 28.49
N VAL A 17 -23.45 -28.13 28.17
CA VAL A 17 -23.82 -29.51 28.54
C VAL A 17 -22.72 -30.12 29.40
N SER A 18 -22.98 -30.19 30.70
CA SER A 18 -22.23 -31.03 31.64
C SER A 18 -22.78 -32.46 31.59
N ALA A 19 -21.94 -33.45 31.27
CA ALA A 19 -22.29 -34.87 31.34
C ALA A 19 -21.44 -35.60 32.38
N CYS A 20 -22.06 -36.53 33.12
CA CYS A 20 -21.52 -37.06 34.37
C CYS A 20 -20.52 -38.21 34.23
N SER A 21 -19.52 -38.16 35.11
CA SER A 21 -18.95 -39.26 35.93
C SER A 21 -19.28 -40.72 35.56
N SER A 22 -18.24 -41.51 35.32
CA SER A 22 -18.17 -42.97 35.57
C SER A 22 -16.70 -43.42 35.73
N GLY A 23 -16.38 -44.11 36.82
CA GLY A 23 -15.15 -44.91 37.04
C GLY A 23 -15.52 -46.17 37.85
N PRO A 24 -14.61 -46.95 38.48
CA PRO A 24 -13.13 -47.03 38.44
C PRO A 24 -12.74 -48.32 37.64
N PRO A 25 -11.87 -49.29 38.05
CA PRO A 25 -10.62 -49.36 38.87
C PRO A 25 -9.45 -50.10 38.12
N PRO A 26 -8.40 -50.64 38.77
CA PRO A 26 -7.54 -50.14 39.87
C PRO A 26 -6.10 -49.85 39.39
N ALA A 27 -5.24 -49.33 40.27
CA ALA A 27 -3.85 -48.96 39.93
C ALA A 27 -2.88 -50.15 39.82
N GLY A 28 -2.09 -50.18 38.75
CA GLY A 28 -0.84 -50.95 38.66
C GLY A 28 0.37 -50.17 39.21
N PRO A 29 1.50 -50.82 39.50
CA PRO A 29 2.68 -50.17 40.09
C PRO A 29 3.30 -49.13 39.13
N ALA A 30 3.69 -47.98 39.69
CA ALA A 30 4.19 -46.85 38.91
C ALA A 30 5.63 -47.07 38.43
N THR A 31 5.80 -47.35 37.13
CA THR A 31 7.10 -47.23 36.46
C THR A 31 7.42 -45.75 36.29
N VAL A 32 8.46 -45.25 36.97
CA VAL A 32 8.93 -43.87 36.81
C VAL A 32 9.71 -43.74 35.50
N THR A 33 8.99 -43.50 34.41
CA THR A 33 9.59 -43.11 33.13
C THR A 33 10.05 -41.66 33.23
N VAL A 34 11.37 -41.45 33.32
CA VAL A 34 11.96 -40.11 33.21
C VAL A 34 11.85 -39.67 31.76
N THR A 35 10.78 -38.94 31.43
CA THR A 35 10.65 -38.27 30.14
C THR A 35 11.72 -37.18 30.05
N PRO A 36 12.64 -37.22 29.06
CA PRO A 36 13.58 -36.12 28.85
C PRO A 36 12.79 -34.84 28.52
N PRO A 37 13.26 -33.65 28.92
CA PRO A 37 12.56 -32.40 28.61
C PRO A 37 12.41 -32.24 27.11
N SER A 38 11.17 -32.16 26.63
CA SER A 38 10.87 -31.84 25.23
C SER A 38 11.59 -30.54 24.86
N PRO A 39 12.22 -30.45 23.67
CA PRO A 39 12.80 -29.20 23.22
C PRO A 39 11.70 -28.14 23.21
N SER A 40 11.92 -27.04 23.93
CA SER A 40 10.99 -25.92 23.94
C SER A 40 10.80 -25.45 22.51
N SER A 41 9.58 -25.54 21.98
CA SER A 41 9.25 -25.01 20.66
C SER A 41 9.77 -23.58 20.57
N PRO A 42 10.54 -23.21 19.53
CA PRO A 42 10.95 -21.83 19.37
C PRO A 42 9.69 -20.96 19.35
N SER A 43 9.70 -19.88 20.13
CA SER A 43 8.66 -18.86 20.07
C SER A 43 8.47 -18.46 18.59
N PRO A 44 7.23 -18.25 18.10
CA PRO A 44 7.02 -17.91 16.70
C PRO A 44 7.93 -16.76 16.31
N ALA A 45 8.81 -16.99 15.34
CA ALA A 45 9.62 -15.92 14.79
C ALA A 45 8.65 -14.86 14.24
N GLY A 46 8.94 -13.58 14.53
CA GLY A 46 8.19 -12.47 13.96
C GLY A 46 8.25 -12.48 12.43
N PRO A 47 7.46 -11.62 11.75
CA PRO A 47 7.53 -11.47 10.30
C PRO A 47 8.97 -11.17 9.86
N ASP A 48 9.33 -11.60 8.64
CA ASP A 48 10.68 -11.40 8.12
C ASP A 48 11.02 -9.89 8.09
N PRO A 49 12.03 -9.41 8.85
CA PRO A 49 12.34 -8.00 8.93
C PRO A 49 12.79 -7.41 7.58
N LYS A 50 13.29 -8.24 6.65
CA LYS A 50 13.59 -7.78 5.28
C LYS A 50 12.32 -7.53 4.49
N ALA A 51 11.31 -8.40 4.63
CA ALA A 51 10.01 -8.22 4.00
C ALA A 51 9.26 -7.02 4.59
N VAL A 52 9.34 -6.81 5.92
CA VAL A 52 8.80 -5.61 6.58
C VAL A 52 9.46 -4.36 6.03
N ALA A 53 10.79 -4.28 6.04
CA ALA A 53 11.51 -3.09 5.56
C ALA A 53 11.30 -2.81 4.06
N TRP A 54 11.20 -3.85 3.22
CA TRP A 54 10.93 -3.69 1.80
C TRP A 54 9.51 -3.18 1.55
N LEU A 55 8.51 -3.75 2.22
CA LEU A 55 7.11 -3.34 2.07
C LEU A 55 6.86 -1.94 2.64
N ASP A 56 7.47 -1.63 3.79
CA ASP A 56 7.45 -0.28 4.39
C ASP A 56 8.01 0.76 3.41
N GLY A 57 9.11 0.45 2.72
CA GLY A 57 9.67 1.30 1.68
C GLY A 57 8.75 1.51 0.47
N VAL A 58 8.09 0.46 -0.03
CA VAL A 58 7.12 0.59 -1.14
C VAL A 58 5.92 1.45 -0.72
N CYS A 59 5.34 1.20 0.45
CA CYS A 59 4.24 2.01 0.98
C CYS A 59 4.68 3.44 1.27
N GLY A 60 5.89 3.66 1.80
CA GLY A 60 6.46 4.97 2.07
C GLY A 60 6.56 5.83 0.81
N ALA A 61 7.12 5.29 -0.27
CA ALA A 61 7.20 5.99 -1.56
C ALA A 61 5.81 6.33 -2.13
N VAL A 62 4.92 5.33 -2.21
CA VAL A 62 3.60 5.49 -2.84
C VAL A 62 2.67 6.40 -2.03
N TYR A 63 2.55 6.17 -0.72
CA TYR A 63 1.69 6.98 0.14
C TYR A 63 2.33 8.31 0.53
N GLY A 64 3.66 8.43 0.49
CA GLY A 64 4.38 9.71 0.55
C GLY A 64 3.98 10.64 -0.59
N TYR A 65 3.90 10.12 -1.82
CA TYR A 65 3.39 10.89 -2.96
C TYR A 65 1.94 11.32 -2.82
N LEU A 66 1.04 10.41 -2.42
CA LEU A 66 -0.37 10.77 -2.21
C LEU A 66 -0.49 11.85 -1.12
N LYS A 67 0.31 11.76 -0.06
CA LYS A 67 0.40 12.79 0.99
C LYS A 67 0.86 14.13 0.44
N ALA A 68 1.96 14.16 -0.31
CA ALA A 68 2.53 15.38 -0.87
C ALA A 68 1.54 16.05 -1.85
N HIS A 69 0.87 15.26 -2.68
CA HIS A 69 -0.16 15.71 -3.62
C HIS A 69 -1.37 16.32 -2.90
N ASP A 70 -1.90 15.65 -1.88
CA ASP A 70 -3.05 16.09 -1.08
C ASP A 70 -2.73 17.31 -0.21
N GLU A 71 -1.58 17.31 0.49
CA GLU A 71 -1.08 18.48 1.22
C GLU A 71 -0.85 19.69 0.32
N TYR A 72 -0.36 19.49 -0.90
CA TYR A 72 -0.21 20.56 -1.88
C TYR A 72 -1.57 21.06 -2.36
N SER A 73 -2.48 20.15 -2.70
CA SER A 73 -3.83 20.46 -3.19
C SER A 73 -4.64 21.26 -2.16
N ARG A 74 -4.56 20.91 -0.87
CA ARG A 74 -5.18 21.68 0.23
C ARG A 74 -4.67 23.11 0.40
N LYS A 75 -3.44 23.40 -0.06
CA LYS A 75 -2.85 24.76 -0.01
C LYS A 75 -3.27 25.61 -1.20
N GLN A 76 -3.83 25.03 -2.26
CA GLN A 76 -4.30 25.75 -3.43
C GLN A 76 -5.62 26.49 -3.16
N LYS A 77 -5.72 27.70 -3.71
CA LYS A 77 -6.95 28.50 -3.62
C LYS A 77 -7.87 28.20 -4.81
N PRO A 78 -9.16 27.93 -4.60
CA PRO A 78 -10.11 27.78 -5.71
C PRO A 78 -10.31 29.12 -6.43
N GLY A 79 -10.63 29.06 -7.73
CA GLY A 79 -10.98 30.23 -8.54
C GLY A 79 -9.80 31.12 -8.98
N ILE A 80 -8.55 30.67 -8.81
CA ILE A 80 -7.37 31.35 -9.37
C ILE A 80 -7.29 31.07 -10.88
N GLU A 81 -6.99 32.12 -11.66
CA GLU A 81 -6.78 32.00 -13.11
C GLU A 81 -5.53 31.16 -13.44
N VAL A 82 -5.69 30.17 -14.30
CA VAL A 82 -4.59 29.29 -14.75
C VAL A 82 -3.71 30.03 -15.76
N THR A 83 -2.79 30.86 -15.24
CA THR A 83 -1.78 31.51 -16.08
C THR A 83 -0.73 30.50 -16.55
N ARG A 84 -0.07 30.78 -17.69
CA ARG A 84 1.12 30.03 -18.14
C ARG A 84 2.23 29.96 -17.07
N GLY A 85 2.35 30.98 -16.21
CA GLY A 85 3.30 30.99 -15.11
C GLY A 85 2.96 29.90 -14.08
N ALA A 86 1.74 29.95 -13.56
CA ALA A 86 1.23 28.97 -12.60
C ALA A 86 1.27 27.54 -13.16
N LEU A 87 0.86 27.33 -14.42
CA LEU A 87 0.86 26.00 -15.03
C LEU A 87 2.28 25.39 -15.17
N LYS A 88 3.31 26.20 -15.43
CA LYS A 88 4.72 25.73 -15.43
C LYS A 88 5.22 25.35 -14.05
N GLU A 89 4.83 26.12 -13.03
CA GLU A 89 5.19 25.87 -11.64
C GLU A 89 4.53 24.57 -11.15
N GLU A 90 3.23 24.44 -11.37
CA GLU A 90 2.41 23.25 -11.09
C GLU A 90 2.99 21.98 -11.72
N LEU A 91 3.30 22.01 -13.03
CA LEU A 91 3.95 20.90 -13.72
C LEU A 91 5.35 20.59 -13.16
N GLY A 92 6.10 21.61 -12.73
CA GLY A 92 7.40 21.43 -12.08
C GLY A 92 7.29 20.72 -10.73
N ILE A 93 6.31 21.11 -9.91
CA ILE A 93 6.05 20.53 -8.59
C ILE A 93 5.60 19.07 -8.72
N ARG A 94 4.70 18.78 -9.68
CA ARG A 94 4.22 17.42 -9.94
C ARG A 94 5.28 16.51 -10.55
N ALA A 95 6.17 17.04 -11.38
CA ALA A 95 7.37 16.32 -11.80
C ALA A 95 8.26 15.97 -10.60
N GLY A 96 8.41 16.90 -9.65
CA GLY A 96 9.13 16.66 -8.39
C GLY A 96 8.55 15.48 -7.60
N PHE A 97 7.26 15.55 -7.25
CA PHE A 97 6.59 14.48 -6.48
C PHE A 97 6.69 13.12 -7.17
N ALA A 98 6.44 13.05 -8.48
CA ALA A 98 6.53 11.79 -9.22
C ALA A 98 7.98 11.28 -9.38
N GLY A 99 8.97 12.18 -9.37
CA GLY A 99 10.39 11.85 -9.36
C GLY A 99 10.85 11.22 -8.04
N GLU A 100 10.43 11.80 -6.91
CA GLU A 100 10.73 11.30 -5.57
C GLU A 100 10.32 9.82 -5.41
N VAL A 101 9.12 9.44 -5.89
CA VAL A 101 8.68 8.03 -5.89
C VAL A 101 9.54 7.12 -6.75
N VAL A 102 9.98 7.61 -7.92
CA VAL A 102 10.85 6.82 -8.82
C VAL A 102 12.19 6.56 -8.15
N ASP A 103 12.77 7.58 -7.52
CA ASP A 103 14.07 7.50 -6.86
C ASP A 103 14.01 6.61 -5.60
N ASP A 104 12.97 6.78 -4.76
CA ASP A 104 12.72 5.94 -3.57
C ASP A 104 12.51 4.47 -3.94
N LEU A 105 11.65 4.18 -4.93
CA LEU A 105 11.41 2.81 -5.38
C LEU A 105 12.64 2.20 -6.06
N ALA A 106 13.44 3.00 -6.77
CA ALA A 106 14.69 2.53 -7.38
C ALA A 106 15.77 2.23 -6.34
N ALA A 107 15.78 2.92 -5.20
CA ALA A 107 16.68 2.67 -4.08
C ALA A 107 16.36 1.36 -3.31
N LEU A 108 15.13 0.83 -3.43
CA LEU A 108 14.75 -0.41 -2.75
C LEU A 108 15.50 -1.64 -3.30
N PRO A 109 15.98 -2.55 -2.42
CA PRO A 109 16.64 -3.79 -2.83
C PRO A 109 15.67 -4.72 -3.61
N PRO A 110 16.19 -5.82 -4.18
CA PRO A 110 15.36 -6.90 -4.71
C PRO A 110 14.34 -7.39 -3.68
N SER A 111 13.14 -7.73 -4.14
CA SER A 111 12.02 -8.06 -3.27
C SER A 111 12.20 -9.42 -2.58
N PRO A 112 12.10 -9.49 -1.24
CA PRO A 112 11.94 -10.76 -0.53
C PRO A 112 10.51 -11.31 -0.66
N ILE A 113 9.53 -10.48 -1.05
CA ILE A 113 8.13 -10.88 -1.29
C ILE A 113 8.00 -11.42 -2.72
N PRO A 114 7.44 -12.64 -2.93
CA PRO A 114 7.23 -13.20 -4.27
C PRO A 114 6.41 -12.27 -5.18
N GLY A 115 6.95 -11.96 -6.36
CA GLY A 115 6.32 -11.03 -7.32
C GLY A 115 6.50 -9.54 -7.01
N GLY A 116 7.05 -9.18 -5.84
CA GLY A 116 7.20 -7.78 -5.43
C GLY A 116 8.08 -6.93 -6.36
N ASP A 117 9.12 -7.49 -6.99
CA ASP A 117 9.92 -6.75 -7.97
C ASP A 117 9.13 -6.41 -9.25
N ALA A 118 8.15 -7.21 -9.63
CA ALA A 118 7.27 -6.90 -10.76
C ALA A 118 6.30 -5.76 -10.41
N VAL A 119 5.79 -5.74 -9.17
CA VAL A 119 4.97 -4.62 -8.64
C VAL A 119 5.82 -3.35 -8.55
N LYS A 120 7.02 -3.43 -7.95
CA LYS A 120 7.98 -2.33 -7.88
C LYS A 120 8.28 -1.74 -9.25
N LYS A 121 8.56 -2.58 -10.25
CA LYS A 121 8.75 -2.12 -11.63
C LYS A 121 7.49 -1.44 -12.19
N SER A 122 6.31 -2.03 -12.01
CA SER A 122 5.05 -1.43 -12.52
C SER A 122 4.74 -0.08 -11.88
N LEU A 123 5.10 0.13 -10.61
CA LEU A 123 5.02 1.41 -9.93
C LEU A 123 6.05 2.40 -10.50
N VAL A 124 7.34 2.02 -10.57
CA VAL A 124 8.40 2.86 -11.18
C VAL A 124 8.03 3.33 -12.58
N ASP A 125 7.58 2.42 -13.45
CA ASP A 125 7.19 2.75 -14.83
C ASP A 125 6.01 3.76 -14.86
N ARG A 126 5.05 3.63 -13.94
CA ARG A 126 3.89 4.53 -13.81
C ARG A 126 4.28 5.93 -13.32
N TYR A 127 5.08 6.02 -12.27
CA TYR A 127 5.50 7.31 -11.72
C TYR A 127 6.51 8.01 -12.64
N ALA A 128 7.39 7.27 -13.31
CA ALA A 128 8.27 7.81 -14.36
C ALA A 128 7.46 8.42 -15.52
N ALA A 129 6.42 7.74 -16.00
CA ALA A 129 5.57 8.28 -17.06
C ALA A 129 4.88 9.61 -16.65
N ALA A 130 4.42 9.72 -15.40
CA ALA A 130 3.83 10.96 -14.87
C ALA A 130 4.87 12.09 -14.73
N ARG A 131 6.06 11.78 -14.18
CA ARG A 131 7.20 12.71 -14.08
C ARG A 131 7.61 13.25 -15.46
N ASP A 132 7.77 12.36 -16.43
CA ASP A 132 8.28 12.69 -17.75
C ASP A 132 7.24 13.48 -18.56
N ALA A 133 5.95 13.16 -18.44
CA ALA A 133 4.87 13.96 -19.00
C ALA A 133 4.85 15.39 -18.42
N ALA A 134 4.98 15.52 -17.10
CA ALA A 134 5.02 16.80 -16.41
C ALA A 134 6.20 17.67 -16.86
N ALA A 135 7.40 17.08 -16.89
CA ALA A 135 8.62 17.73 -17.36
C ALA A 135 8.53 18.16 -18.83
N ALA A 136 7.97 17.31 -19.70
CA ALA A 136 7.76 17.64 -21.12
C ALA A 136 6.75 18.80 -21.30
N GLY A 137 5.64 18.79 -20.56
CA GLY A 137 4.64 19.86 -20.56
C GLY A 137 5.25 21.20 -20.12
N LYS A 138 5.99 21.21 -19.01
CA LYS A 138 6.71 22.40 -18.51
C LYS A 138 7.70 22.93 -19.56
N GLN A 139 8.55 22.05 -20.11
CA GLN A 139 9.55 22.43 -21.12
C GLN A 139 8.89 23.01 -22.38
N ARG A 140 7.70 22.54 -22.76
CA ARG A 140 6.95 23.08 -23.91
C ARG A 140 6.42 24.50 -23.64
N LEU A 141 5.94 24.78 -22.43
CA LEU A 141 5.53 26.14 -22.01
C LEU A 141 6.71 27.11 -21.82
N GLU A 142 7.91 26.60 -21.54
CA GLU A 142 9.13 27.40 -21.51
C GLU A 142 9.57 27.79 -22.93
N LYS A 143 9.41 26.89 -23.91
CA LYS A 143 9.73 27.12 -25.32
C LYS A 143 8.68 27.94 -26.07
N SER A 144 7.40 27.87 -25.69
CA SER A 144 6.30 28.57 -26.37
C SER A 144 5.17 28.93 -25.41
N GLY A 145 4.50 30.06 -25.67
CA GLY A 145 3.27 30.47 -24.98
C GLY A 145 2.02 30.42 -25.86
N ASN A 146 2.06 29.76 -27.01
CA ASN A 146 0.88 29.62 -27.89
C ASN A 146 -0.13 28.58 -27.36
N GLU A 147 -1.34 28.63 -27.91
CA GLU A 147 -2.47 27.74 -27.59
C GLU A 147 -2.06 26.26 -27.60
N ALA A 148 -1.43 25.77 -28.67
CA ALA A 148 -0.93 24.40 -28.78
C ALA A 148 0.22 24.01 -27.81
N ALA A 149 0.78 24.96 -27.05
CA ALA A 149 1.65 24.69 -25.92
C ALA A 149 0.86 24.64 -24.60
N MET A 150 -0.16 25.48 -24.44
CA MET A 150 -1.12 25.43 -23.33
C MET A 150 -1.92 24.12 -23.33
N ASP A 151 -2.49 23.71 -24.46
CA ASP A 151 -3.25 22.46 -24.60
C ASP A 151 -2.41 21.23 -24.22
N ALA A 152 -1.17 21.18 -24.72
CA ALA A 152 -0.23 20.11 -24.44
C ALA A 152 0.20 20.09 -22.95
N ALA A 153 0.23 21.25 -22.29
CA ALA A 153 0.50 21.36 -20.86
C ALA A 153 -0.70 20.96 -20.00
N ILE A 154 -1.92 21.23 -20.45
CA ILE A 154 -3.17 20.74 -19.82
C ILE A 154 -3.24 19.20 -19.94
N ALA A 155 -2.97 18.64 -21.13
CA ALA A 155 -2.88 17.19 -21.32
C ALA A 155 -1.77 16.55 -20.46
N ALA A 156 -0.64 17.24 -20.26
CA ALA A 156 0.40 16.81 -19.33
C ALA A 156 -0.09 16.81 -17.87
N MET A 157 -0.86 17.84 -17.46
CA MET A 157 -1.49 17.88 -16.13
C MET A 157 -2.41 16.69 -15.89
N ASP A 158 -3.23 16.29 -16.87
CA ASP A 158 -4.09 15.11 -16.74
C ASP A 158 -3.28 13.82 -16.55
N ALA A 159 -2.15 13.69 -17.27
CA ALA A 159 -1.23 12.56 -17.10
C ALA A 159 -0.63 12.50 -15.68
N THR A 160 -0.36 13.64 -15.03
CA THR A 160 0.12 13.66 -13.63
C THR A 160 -0.92 13.25 -12.59
N GLN A 161 -2.21 13.27 -12.93
CA GLN A 161 -3.26 12.84 -12.00
C GLN A 161 -3.44 11.32 -11.99
N LYS A 162 -3.00 10.62 -13.03
CA LYS A 162 -3.13 9.15 -13.13
C LYS A 162 -2.52 8.37 -11.96
N PRO A 163 -1.35 8.71 -11.38
CA PRO A 163 -0.86 8.00 -10.20
C PRO A 163 -1.64 8.31 -8.91
N VAL A 164 -2.54 9.30 -8.90
CA VAL A 164 -3.47 9.54 -7.79
C VAL A 164 -4.73 8.68 -7.94
N THR A 165 -5.25 8.54 -9.17
CA THR A 165 -6.52 7.83 -9.44
C THR A 165 -6.36 6.35 -9.77
N ASP A 166 -5.24 5.96 -10.40
CA ASP A 166 -5.05 4.65 -11.03
C ASP A 166 -3.98 3.78 -10.32
N THR A 167 -3.44 4.25 -9.19
CA THR A 167 -2.48 3.46 -8.39
C THR A 167 -3.26 2.38 -7.64
N PRO A 168 -2.90 1.09 -7.78
CA PRO A 168 -3.63 0.00 -7.16
C PRO A 168 -3.44 -0.01 -5.64
N ASP A 169 -4.39 -0.61 -4.93
CA ASP A 169 -4.15 -1.09 -3.58
C ASP A 169 -2.95 -2.06 -3.60
N LEU A 170 -1.98 -1.78 -2.73
CA LEU A 170 -0.70 -2.49 -2.69
C LEU A 170 -0.86 -3.90 -2.11
N LEU A 171 -1.78 -4.14 -1.17
CA LEU A 171 -1.92 -5.44 -0.54
C LEU A 171 -2.43 -6.53 -1.51
N PRO A 172 -3.49 -6.30 -2.32
CA PRO A 172 -3.90 -7.21 -3.38
C PRO A 172 -2.87 -7.32 -4.51
N ALA A 173 -2.23 -6.21 -4.91
CA ALA A 173 -1.22 -6.22 -5.97
C ALA A 173 -0.01 -7.10 -5.62
N LEU A 174 0.41 -7.09 -4.35
CA LEU A 174 1.50 -7.91 -3.80
C LEU A 174 1.03 -9.30 -3.32
N LYS A 175 -0.26 -9.64 -3.45
CA LYS A 175 -0.87 -10.90 -2.98
C LYS A 175 -0.59 -11.18 -1.51
N ILE A 176 -0.70 -10.13 -0.69
CA ILE A 176 -0.54 -10.20 0.76
C ILE A 176 -1.84 -10.82 1.34
N GLU A 177 -1.94 -12.14 1.19
CA GLU A 177 -3.13 -12.94 1.55
C GLU A 177 -2.81 -14.04 2.56
N THR A 178 -1.53 -14.40 2.71
CA THR A 178 -1.09 -15.41 3.69
C THR A 178 -0.91 -14.79 5.08
N PRO A 179 -1.13 -15.52 6.18
CA PRO A 179 -0.95 -14.99 7.54
C PRO A 179 0.45 -14.38 7.80
N GLY A 180 1.50 -14.97 7.21
CA GLY A 180 2.86 -14.44 7.31
C GLY A 180 3.05 -13.11 6.58
N LEU A 181 2.49 -12.95 5.37
CA LEU A 181 2.53 -11.68 4.65
C LEU A 181 1.63 -10.62 5.31
N MET A 182 0.48 -11.02 5.88
CA MET A 182 -0.37 -10.11 6.65
C MET A 182 0.34 -9.59 7.91
N ALA A 183 1.15 -10.42 8.59
CA ALA A 183 2.00 -9.96 9.70
C ALA A 183 3.09 -8.99 9.22
N VAL A 184 3.71 -9.26 8.05
CA VAL A 184 4.65 -8.33 7.41
C VAL A 184 3.99 -6.97 7.12
N ALA A 185 2.77 -6.96 6.58
CA ALA A 185 2.00 -5.74 6.31
C ALA A 185 1.58 -4.99 7.57
N ALA A 186 1.27 -5.70 8.67
CA ALA A 186 0.93 -5.10 9.95
C ALA A 186 2.13 -4.40 10.62
N GLU A 187 3.37 -4.86 10.39
CA GLU A 187 4.58 -4.20 10.91
C GLU A 187 5.17 -3.14 9.97
N ALA A 188 4.79 -3.13 8.68
CA ALA A 188 5.15 -2.10 7.72
C ALA A 188 4.35 -0.80 7.98
N LYS A 189 4.83 0.01 8.93
CA LYS A 189 4.15 1.21 9.47
C LYS A 189 3.68 2.19 8.41
N SER A 190 4.45 2.38 7.34
CA SER A 190 4.10 3.27 6.23
C SER A 190 2.86 2.80 5.47
N CYS A 191 2.52 1.50 5.53
CA CYS A 191 1.29 0.97 4.94
C CYS A 191 0.02 1.26 5.78
N ALA A 192 0.17 1.70 7.03
CA ALA A 192 -0.96 1.92 7.95
C ALA A 192 -1.71 3.25 7.71
N SER A 193 -1.27 4.07 6.74
CA SER A 193 -1.93 5.32 6.35
C SER A 193 -2.30 5.34 4.86
N PRO A 194 -3.35 4.60 4.45
CA PRO A 194 -4.15 5.04 3.31
C PRO A 194 -4.80 6.38 3.69
N HIS A 195 -4.68 7.38 2.82
CA HIS A 195 -5.24 8.73 3.02
C HIS A 195 -6.77 8.75 2.94
#